data_AF-A0A0F9LSC1-F1
#
_entry.id   AF-A0A0F9LSC1-F1
#
_cell.length_a   1.000
_cell.length_b   1.000
_cell.length_c   1.000
_cell.angle_alpha   90.00
_cell.angle_beta   90.00
_cell.angle_gamma   90.00
#
_symmetry.space_group_name_H-M   'P 1'
#
loop_
_entity.id
_entity.type
_entity.pdbx_description
1 polymer ?
#
loop_
_entity_poly.entity_id
_entity_poly.type
_entity_poly.pdbx_seq_one_letter_code
_entity_poly.pdbx_strand_id
1 'polypeptide(L)'
;MAYNVKVGTVTKTTDTGVPVTQAVTGLGFQPKAIMVWTYGRAGDATLRSAIAGASIDVLRPAIGFAADVGGGEESGVAAFFGVGANVDFNGGQRAATSRFIELVTASGALVASASIDSFDADGFTFNWQTNNAEAVELHYLALGGSDLTDVALLDWTMPVAAGNKAVTGAGFTPDCVIHIHAGAVTATTGDDAQLGIGVMEGADEWAATFSDNDGEQVTDAASRGQIVDGCILEIDPATQVIDARASFVSMDADGFTTNFSVSPGAAHRVFSLCLAGGAYKAGSFAKTTGDVQTVRGLNMEPLAVLLASYGGAGSPEVLLDVRMGLGASDGTDDAAAAVDDPDDLLLEMSGYSRSDRALAYVDGPPATPVFVTATVERLLADEIDLIWRQNTADADLILYLALGTDLLSTPITGVTVTPHGDKCNAGEATLPYLDVCWDQIVPGGAETFVQYNIYRREAGATDWARIATVTAVATVCYRDFNVSSYQGYEYAVTWTATVSGSDRESARQVTAGRVDFDHVFVHEVGDAGDHHRADDADLEVARNGRGDGIRLARPRGDAGLGQAHHAGRAAPPAGAPLRRKGNRRAHRGHRRV
;
A
#
# COMPACT_ATOMS: atom_id res chain seq x y z
N MET A 1 -9.59 13.72 -15.71
CA MET A 1 -8.62 12.67 -16.02
C MET A 1 -7.86 12.36 -14.77
N ALA A 2 -7.84 11.09 -14.38
CA ALA A 2 -7.36 10.58 -13.10
C ALA A 2 -6.84 9.15 -13.31
N TYR A 3 -5.78 8.78 -12.62
CA TYR A 3 -5.44 7.37 -12.39
C TYR A 3 -6.25 6.90 -11.17
N ASN A 4 -7.00 5.82 -11.32
CA ASN A 4 -7.80 5.27 -10.23
C ASN A 4 -7.31 3.87 -9.89
N VAL A 5 -7.21 3.60 -8.60
CA VAL A 5 -6.79 2.30 -8.09
C VAL A 5 -7.62 1.94 -6.85
N LYS A 6 -7.90 0.65 -6.69
CA LYS A 6 -8.55 0.10 -5.50
C LYS A 6 -7.91 -1.23 -5.13
N VAL A 7 -7.56 -1.38 -3.86
CA VAL A 7 -7.23 -2.68 -3.27
C VAL A 7 -8.44 -3.17 -2.47
N GLY A 8 -8.71 -4.47 -2.49
CA GLY A 8 -9.77 -5.04 -1.68
C GLY A 8 -9.84 -6.55 -1.75
N THR A 9 -10.89 -7.10 -1.13
CA THR A 9 -11.13 -8.53 -1.07
C THR A 9 -12.56 -8.91 -1.45
N VAL A 10 -12.74 -10.11 -1.99
CA VAL A 10 -14.03 -10.73 -2.26
C VAL A 10 -13.98 -12.19 -1.86
N THR A 11 -15.00 -12.67 -1.14
CA THR A 11 -15.12 -14.09 -0.82
C THR A 11 -15.83 -14.82 -1.95
N LYS A 12 -15.17 -15.85 -2.49
CA LYS A 12 -15.76 -16.79 -3.46
C LYS A 12 -17.09 -17.35 -2.93
N THR A 13 -18.12 -17.36 -3.78
CA THR A 13 -19.43 -17.90 -3.44
C THR A 13 -19.37 -19.40 -3.18
N THR A 14 -20.19 -19.89 -2.24
CA THR A 14 -20.35 -21.31 -1.94
C THR A 14 -21.45 -21.97 -2.78
N ASP A 15 -22.08 -21.23 -3.70
CA ASP A 15 -23.13 -21.75 -4.59
C ASP A 15 -22.53 -22.65 -5.68
N THR A 16 -22.90 -23.93 -5.69
CA THR A 16 -22.41 -24.90 -6.68
C THR A 16 -23.18 -24.90 -8.00
N GLY A 17 -24.21 -24.05 -8.14
CA GLY A 17 -25.07 -23.93 -9.32
C GLY A 17 -24.41 -23.17 -10.48
N VAL A 18 -23.46 -23.79 -11.17
CA VAL A 18 -22.70 -23.14 -12.26
C VAL A 18 -23.49 -23.06 -13.59
N PRO A 19 -23.33 -21.98 -14.39
CA PRO A 19 -22.53 -20.80 -14.08
C PRO A 19 -23.17 -19.97 -12.95
N VAL A 20 -22.35 -19.49 -12.00
CA VAL A 20 -22.80 -18.59 -10.93
C VAL A 20 -22.02 -17.28 -10.98
N THR A 21 -22.75 -16.17 -10.95
CA THR A 21 -22.22 -14.82 -11.06
C THR A 21 -21.85 -14.25 -9.69
N GLN A 22 -20.72 -13.55 -9.62
CA GLN A 22 -20.36 -12.66 -8.52
C GLN A 22 -19.93 -11.31 -9.07
N ALA A 23 -20.25 -10.24 -8.35
CA ALA A 23 -19.86 -8.88 -8.70
C ALA A 23 -19.15 -8.22 -7.52
N VAL A 24 -18.13 -7.43 -7.83
CA VAL A 24 -17.49 -6.48 -6.92
C VAL A 24 -18.00 -5.10 -7.31
N THR A 25 -18.50 -4.33 -6.34
CA THR A 25 -19.08 -2.99 -6.55
C THR A 25 -18.53 -2.01 -5.52
N GLY A 26 -18.72 -0.70 -5.74
CA GLY A 26 -18.22 0.34 -4.83
C GLY A 26 -16.77 0.73 -5.05
N LEU A 27 -16.20 0.48 -6.24
CA LEU A 27 -14.84 0.91 -6.57
C LEU A 27 -14.74 2.43 -6.76
N GLY A 28 -15.83 3.09 -7.13
CA GLY A 28 -15.92 4.50 -7.51
C GLY A 28 -15.52 4.80 -8.96
N PHE A 29 -15.15 3.77 -9.74
CA PHE A 29 -14.72 3.89 -11.14
C PHE A 29 -14.92 2.58 -11.90
N GLN A 30 -14.89 2.65 -13.23
CA GLN A 30 -14.79 1.49 -14.11
C GLN A 30 -13.32 1.05 -14.22
N PRO A 31 -12.96 -0.16 -13.76
CA PRO A 31 -11.62 -0.69 -13.97
C PRO A 31 -11.38 -0.98 -15.46
N LYS A 32 -10.11 -0.92 -15.85
CA LYS A 32 -9.60 -1.40 -17.15
C LYS A 32 -8.74 -2.65 -16.98
N ALA A 33 -8.08 -2.81 -15.84
CA ALA A 33 -7.31 -4.01 -15.53
C ALA A 33 -7.54 -4.44 -14.08
N ILE A 34 -7.51 -5.74 -13.83
CA ILE A 34 -7.63 -6.33 -12.51
C ILE A 34 -6.55 -7.39 -12.36
N MET A 35 -5.79 -7.32 -11.27
CA MET A 35 -5.01 -8.43 -10.75
C MET A 35 -5.76 -9.05 -9.59
N VAL A 36 -5.88 -10.37 -9.57
CA VAL A 36 -6.49 -11.15 -8.48
C VAL A 36 -5.49 -12.16 -7.95
N TRP A 37 -5.44 -12.36 -6.64
CA TRP A 37 -4.59 -13.38 -6.05
C TRP A 37 -5.20 -14.01 -4.80
N THR A 38 -4.75 -15.21 -4.47
CA THR A 38 -5.04 -15.91 -3.22
C THR A 38 -3.95 -16.93 -2.95
N TYR A 39 -3.69 -17.26 -1.69
CA TYR A 39 -2.77 -18.34 -1.29
C TYR A 39 -3.45 -19.41 -0.41
N GLY A 40 -4.77 -19.32 -0.20
CA GLY A 40 -5.56 -20.34 0.52
C GLY A 40 -6.32 -19.81 1.74
N ARG A 41 -7.62 -20.15 1.75
CA ARG A 41 -8.74 -19.95 2.71
C ARG A 41 -8.96 -18.58 3.39
N ALA A 42 -10.23 -18.20 3.45
CA ALA A 42 -10.74 -17.13 4.29
C ALA A 42 -10.83 -17.56 5.77
N GLY A 43 -10.08 -16.92 6.67
CA GLY A 43 -10.40 -16.87 8.09
C GLY A 43 -9.39 -17.48 9.07
N ASP A 44 -9.05 -16.63 10.04
CA ASP A 44 -8.48 -16.84 11.37
C ASP A 44 -6.98 -17.18 11.53
N ALA A 45 -6.32 -16.32 12.31
CA ALA A 45 -4.88 -16.28 12.60
C ALA A 45 -4.39 -17.42 13.53
N THR A 46 -5.15 -18.53 13.63
CA THR A 46 -4.95 -19.55 14.67
C THR A 46 -4.75 -20.98 14.19
N LEU A 47 -4.64 -21.25 12.89
CA LEU A 47 -4.46 -22.62 12.41
C LEU A 47 -2.98 -22.95 12.12
N ARG A 48 -2.19 -23.04 13.20
CA ARG A 48 -1.14 -24.07 13.32
C ARG A 48 -1.58 -25.09 14.36
N SER A 49 -2.79 -25.61 14.23
CA SER A 49 -3.30 -26.60 15.17
C SER A 49 -2.64 -27.94 14.90
N ALA A 50 -1.48 -28.16 15.52
CA ALA A 50 -0.75 -29.41 15.62
C ALA A 50 -1.59 -30.54 16.25
N ILE A 51 -2.59 -31.04 15.53
CA ILE A 51 -3.39 -32.19 15.92
C ILE A 51 -3.10 -33.30 14.92
N ALA A 52 -2.31 -34.28 15.36
CA ALA A 52 -2.23 -35.58 14.72
C ALA A 52 -3.66 -36.12 14.50
N GLY A 53 -4.10 -36.15 13.24
CA GLY A 53 -5.42 -36.65 12.84
C GLY A 53 -6.52 -35.60 12.64
N ALA A 54 -6.21 -34.30 12.59
CA ALA A 54 -7.12 -33.27 12.06
C ALA A 54 -6.80 -32.96 10.58
N SER A 55 -7.78 -32.44 9.85
CA SER A 55 -7.88 -32.40 8.39
C SER A 55 -6.72 -31.70 7.65
N ILE A 56 -6.18 -32.43 6.68
CA ILE A 56 -5.33 -32.04 5.53
C ILE A 56 -5.73 -30.66 4.99
N ASP A 57 -4.94 -29.62 5.26
CA ASP A 57 -5.25 -28.26 4.79
C ASP A 57 -4.77 -28.08 3.34
N VAL A 58 -5.68 -27.60 2.49
CA VAL A 58 -5.55 -27.53 1.04
C VAL A 58 -5.14 -26.12 0.62
N LEU A 59 -3.93 -25.98 0.07
CA LEU A 59 -3.43 -24.72 -0.44
C LEU A 59 -3.63 -24.60 -1.94
N ARG A 60 -4.12 -23.43 -2.36
CA ARG A 60 -4.40 -23.12 -3.77
C ARG A 60 -3.89 -21.73 -4.18
N PRO A 61 -2.58 -21.44 -4.06
CA PRO A 61 -1.97 -20.25 -4.64
C PRO A 61 -2.38 -20.04 -6.09
N ALA A 62 -2.88 -18.86 -6.39
CA ALA A 62 -3.21 -18.49 -7.75
C ALA A 62 -3.10 -16.98 -7.92
N ILE A 63 -2.59 -16.57 -9.06
CA ILE A 63 -2.52 -15.17 -9.50
C ILE A 63 -3.13 -15.10 -10.89
N GLY A 64 -4.02 -14.13 -11.11
CA GLY A 64 -4.69 -13.95 -12.39
C GLY A 64 -4.83 -12.49 -12.77
N PHE A 65 -5.02 -12.28 -14.07
CA PHE A 65 -5.27 -10.99 -14.69
C PHE A 65 -6.58 -10.99 -15.46
N ALA A 66 -7.24 -9.85 -15.51
CA ALA A 66 -8.25 -9.51 -16.49
C ALA A 66 -8.00 -8.10 -17.03
N ALA A 67 -8.25 -7.87 -18.33
CA ALA A 67 -8.09 -6.57 -18.98
C ALA A 67 -9.24 -6.28 -19.96
N ASP A 68 -9.70 -5.03 -19.99
CA ASP A 68 -10.61 -4.47 -21.00
C ASP A 68 -9.79 -3.90 -22.16
N VAL A 69 -9.69 -4.65 -23.25
CA VAL A 69 -8.76 -4.36 -24.37
C VAL A 69 -9.44 -3.62 -25.53
N GLY A 70 -10.49 -2.83 -25.26
CA GLY A 70 -11.13 -1.94 -26.25
C GLY A 70 -11.91 -2.65 -27.37
N GLY A 71 -12.08 -3.98 -27.27
CA GLY A 71 -12.84 -4.82 -28.20
C GLY A 71 -13.41 -6.10 -27.57
N GLY A 72 -13.29 -6.24 -26.25
CA GLY A 72 -13.66 -7.40 -25.44
C GLY A 72 -12.77 -7.52 -24.22
N GLU A 73 -12.99 -8.56 -23.43
CA GLU A 73 -12.23 -8.85 -22.22
C GLU A 73 -11.23 -9.99 -22.43
N GLU A 74 -10.00 -9.81 -21.95
CA GLU A 74 -8.98 -10.86 -21.90
C GLU A 74 -8.70 -11.26 -20.45
N SER A 75 -8.36 -12.53 -20.22
CA SER A 75 -7.95 -13.00 -18.89
C SER A 75 -6.93 -14.12 -18.99
N GLY A 76 -6.11 -14.27 -17.96
CA GLY A 76 -5.06 -15.27 -17.88
C GLY A 76 -4.73 -15.55 -16.42
N VAL A 77 -4.44 -16.80 -16.09
CA VAL A 77 -4.18 -17.22 -14.70
C VAL A 77 -3.07 -18.25 -14.65
N ALA A 78 -2.24 -18.09 -13.62
CA ALA A 78 -1.27 -19.06 -13.14
C ALA A 78 -1.73 -19.58 -11.77
N ALA A 79 -1.91 -20.89 -11.64
CA ALA A 79 -2.40 -21.52 -10.41
C ALA A 79 -1.50 -22.69 -10.01
N PHE A 80 -1.43 -22.89 -8.71
CA PHE A 80 -0.60 -23.87 -8.04
C PHE A 80 -1.41 -24.56 -6.92
N PHE A 81 -1.01 -25.78 -6.60
CA PHE A 81 -1.47 -26.54 -5.46
C PHE A 81 -0.32 -27.34 -4.88
N GLY A 82 -0.25 -27.38 -3.55
CA GLY A 82 0.49 -28.40 -2.82
C GLY A 82 -0.35 -28.94 -1.67
N VAL A 83 -0.11 -30.20 -1.32
CA VAL A 83 -0.61 -30.84 -0.10
C VAL A 83 0.55 -31.40 0.69
N GLY A 84 0.58 -31.09 1.99
CA GLY A 84 1.29 -31.90 2.97
C GLY A 84 0.43 -33.09 3.36
N ALA A 85 0.61 -34.24 2.71
CA ALA A 85 0.10 -35.51 3.23
C ALA A 85 1.24 -36.51 3.38
N ASN A 86 1.45 -36.92 4.64
CA ASN A 86 2.43 -37.88 5.12
C ASN A 86 2.49 -39.13 4.21
N VAL A 87 3.45 -39.11 3.26
CA VAL A 87 3.98 -40.14 2.35
C VAL A 87 3.93 -39.84 0.84
N ASP A 88 3.11 -38.93 0.31
CA ASP A 88 3.12 -38.59 -1.12
C ASP A 88 2.77 -37.10 -1.33
N PHE A 89 3.79 -36.25 -1.44
CA PHE A 89 3.60 -34.85 -1.87
C PHE A 89 3.10 -34.86 -3.31
N ASN A 90 1.98 -34.19 -3.56
CA ASN A 90 1.39 -34.06 -4.89
C ASN A 90 1.33 -32.59 -5.34
N GLY A 91 2.17 -32.21 -6.30
CA GLY A 91 2.24 -30.88 -6.87
C GLY A 91 1.31 -30.71 -8.08
N GLY A 92 0.48 -29.67 -8.06
CA GLY A 92 -0.43 -29.36 -9.17
C GLY A 92 -0.25 -27.94 -9.69
N GLN A 93 -0.09 -27.75 -11.00
CA GLN A 93 0.02 -26.42 -11.61
C GLN A 93 -0.87 -26.26 -12.86
N ARG A 94 -1.30 -25.03 -13.11
CA ARG A 94 -2.09 -24.68 -14.30
C ARG A 94 -1.76 -23.29 -14.81
N ALA A 95 -1.67 -23.18 -16.13
CA ALA A 95 -1.74 -21.92 -16.86
C ALA A 95 -2.92 -21.95 -17.83
N ALA A 96 -3.88 -21.04 -17.68
CA ALA A 96 -5.11 -21.01 -18.48
C ALA A 96 -5.42 -19.62 -19.04
N THR A 97 -5.83 -19.59 -20.31
CA THR A 97 -6.32 -18.40 -21.00
C THR A 97 -7.82 -18.24 -20.80
N SER A 98 -8.31 -17.01 -20.92
CA SER A 98 -9.72 -16.63 -20.73
C SER A 98 -10.27 -16.96 -19.32
N ARG A 99 -9.39 -17.14 -18.34
CA ARG A 99 -9.74 -17.38 -16.93
C ARG A 99 -9.16 -16.29 -16.06
N PHE A 100 -10.02 -15.75 -15.20
CA PHE A 100 -9.69 -14.72 -14.23
C PHE A 100 -9.02 -15.33 -12.99
N ILE A 101 -9.50 -16.49 -12.54
CA ILE A 101 -8.94 -17.22 -11.41
C ILE A 101 -9.25 -18.72 -11.58
N GLU A 102 -8.30 -19.59 -11.22
CA GLU A 102 -8.46 -21.04 -11.14
C GLU A 102 -7.93 -21.53 -9.81
N LEU A 103 -8.68 -22.42 -9.19
CA LEU A 103 -8.31 -23.14 -7.97
C LEU A 103 -8.28 -24.62 -8.29
N VAL A 104 -7.21 -25.29 -7.89
CA VAL A 104 -6.89 -26.64 -8.37
C VAL A 104 -6.76 -27.64 -7.23
N THR A 105 -6.62 -28.92 -7.54
CA THR A 105 -6.23 -29.99 -6.62
C THR A 105 -4.77 -30.38 -6.86
N ALA A 106 -4.24 -31.26 -6.02
CA ALA A 106 -2.91 -31.87 -6.16
C ALA A 106 -2.68 -32.50 -7.52
N SER A 107 -3.70 -33.17 -8.05
CA SER A 107 -3.68 -33.74 -9.39
C SER A 107 -3.91 -32.73 -10.53
N GLY A 108 -3.89 -31.42 -10.26
CA GLY A 108 -4.19 -30.37 -11.23
C GLY A 108 -5.67 -30.26 -11.64
N ALA A 109 -6.58 -30.97 -10.96
CA ALA A 109 -8.01 -30.96 -11.27
C ALA A 109 -8.67 -29.66 -10.78
N LEU A 110 -9.62 -29.14 -11.54
CA LEU A 110 -10.25 -27.85 -11.27
C LEU A 110 -11.33 -27.97 -10.19
N VAL A 111 -11.24 -27.16 -9.13
CA VAL A 111 -12.29 -27.05 -8.10
C VAL A 111 -13.07 -25.74 -8.18
N ALA A 112 -12.43 -24.70 -8.73
CA ALA A 112 -13.09 -23.45 -9.05
C ALA A 112 -12.43 -22.80 -10.25
N SER A 113 -13.21 -22.19 -11.12
CA SER A 113 -12.72 -21.46 -12.29
C SER A 113 -13.70 -20.38 -12.65
N ALA A 114 -13.24 -19.14 -12.72
CA ALA A 114 -14.05 -18.01 -13.15
C ALA A 114 -13.47 -17.33 -14.38
N SER A 115 -14.35 -16.78 -15.20
CA SER A 115 -14.03 -15.86 -16.29
C SER A 115 -14.61 -14.49 -15.98
N ILE A 116 -13.93 -13.42 -16.36
CA ILE A 116 -14.50 -12.08 -16.32
C ILE A 116 -15.72 -12.03 -17.25
N ASP A 117 -16.75 -11.31 -16.84
CA ASP A 117 -17.99 -11.12 -17.61
C ASP A 117 -18.12 -9.67 -18.08
N SER A 118 -17.82 -8.71 -17.20
CA SER A 118 -17.84 -7.29 -17.53
C SER A 118 -16.98 -6.45 -16.59
N PHE A 119 -16.49 -5.34 -17.13
CA PHE A 119 -15.97 -4.22 -16.36
C PHE A 119 -17.09 -3.19 -16.21
N ASP A 120 -17.60 -3.02 -14.99
CA ASP A 120 -18.78 -2.23 -14.70
C ASP A 120 -18.40 -0.81 -14.27
N ALA A 121 -19.33 0.15 -14.37
CA ALA A 121 -19.06 1.57 -14.06
C ALA A 121 -18.50 1.83 -12.64
N ASP A 122 -18.73 0.92 -11.72
CA ASP A 122 -18.37 1.02 -10.29
C ASP A 122 -17.77 -0.31 -9.77
N GLY A 123 -17.19 -1.13 -10.65
CA GLY A 123 -16.94 -2.52 -10.31
C GLY A 123 -16.53 -3.44 -11.45
N PHE A 124 -16.67 -4.73 -11.19
CA PHE A 124 -16.52 -5.78 -12.19
C PHE A 124 -17.35 -7.00 -11.82
N THR A 125 -17.76 -7.75 -12.83
CA THR A 125 -18.56 -8.96 -12.69
C THR A 125 -17.82 -10.14 -13.32
N PHE A 126 -17.89 -11.29 -12.67
CA PHE A 126 -17.27 -12.53 -13.14
C PHE A 126 -18.18 -13.74 -12.88
N ASN A 127 -18.01 -14.78 -13.69
CA ASN A 127 -18.83 -15.98 -13.70
C ASN A 127 -17.99 -17.21 -13.38
N TRP A 128 -18.36 -17.92 -12.32
CA TRP A 128 -17.79 -19.23 -12.01
C TRP A 128 -18.36 -20.30 -12.93
N GLN A 129 -17.52 -20.86 -13.79
CA GLN A 129 -17.84 -21.98 -14.68
C GLN A 129 -17.65 -23.34 -13.98
N THR A 130 -16.87 -23.35 -12.90
CA THR A 130 -16.71 -24.48 -11.98
C THR A 130 -16.66 -23.87 -10.59
N ASN A 131 -17.42 -24.44 -9.64
CA ASN A 131 -17.49 -23.92 -8.29
C ASN A 131 -17.82 -25.02 -7.29
N ASN A 132 -16.89 -25.34 -6.41
CA ASN A 132 -17.16 -26.14 -5.22
C ASN A 132 -17.80 -25.27 -4.11
N ALA A 133 -18.30 -25.91 -3.05
CA ALA A 133 -18.95 -25.23 -1.93
C ALA A 133 -17.96 -24.58 -0.93
N GLU A 134 -16.67 -24.47 -1.28
CA GLU A 134 -15.64 -23.93 -0.40
C GLU A 134 -15.51 -22.42 -0.57
N ALA A 135 -15.54 -21.67 0.53
CA ALA A 135 -15.29 -20.24 0.53
C ALA A 135 -13.78 -19.96 0.56
N VAL A 136 -13.32 -19.12 -0.36
CA VAL A 136 -11.92 -18.70 -0.49
C VAL A 136 -11.89 -17.18 -0.57
N GLU A 137 -10.99 -16.54 0.18
CA GLU A 137 -10.75 -15.10 0.06
C GLU A 137 -9.89 -14.85 -1.17
N LEU A 138 -10.38 -13.98 -2.05
CA LEU A 138 -9.68 -13.51 -3.23
C LEU A 138 -9.35 -12.04 -2.99
N HIS A 139 -8.08 -11.69 -3.09
CA HIS A 139 -7.61 -10.32 -3.06
C HIS A 139 -7.60 -9.75 -4.47
N TYR A 140 -7.83 -8.46 -4.62
CA TYR A 140 -7.74 -7.80 -5.91
C TYR A 140 -7.06 -6.43 -5.83
N LEU A 141 -6.44 -6.08 -6.95
CA LEU A 141 -5.95 -4.75 -7.28
C LEU A 141 -6.63 -4.36 -8.59
N ALA A 142 -7.55 -3.40 -8.51
CA ALA A 142 -8.29 -2.89 -9.66
C ALA A 142 -7.68 -1.56 -10.12
N LEU A 143 -7.38 -1.44 -11.41
CA LEU A 143 -6.74 -0.29 -12.05
C LEU A 143 -7.67 0.32 -13.08
N GLY A 144 -7.75 1.63 -13.15
CA GLY A 144 -8.62 2.31 -14.11
C GLY A 144 -8.39 3.82 -14.16
N GLY A 145 -9.43 4.52 -14.60
CA GLY A 145 -9.33 5.94 -14.89
C GLY A 145 -8.78 6.21 -16.29
N SER A 146 -8.62 7.50 -16.59
CA SER A 146 -8.23 7.95 -17.93
C SER A 146 -6.73 8.13 -18.11
N ASP A 147 -5.99 8.23 -17.00
CA ASP A 147 -4.53 8.36 -17.05
C ASP A 147 -3.89 7.02 -17.44
N LEU A 148 -4.52 5.89 -17.04
CA LEU A 148 -4.27 4.57 -17.64
C LEU A 148 -4.91 4.55 -19.03
N THR A 149 -4.15 4.80 -20.10
CA THR A 149 -4.71 5.00 -21.44
C THR A 149 -5.09 3.68 -22.08
N ASP A 150 -4.19 2.70 -22.02
CA ASP A 150 -4.32 1.41 -22.71
C ASP A 150 -3.83 0.26 -21.81
N VAL A 151 -4.44 -0.90 -22.00
CA VAL A 151 -4.09 -2.15 -21.32
C VAL A 151 -4.13 -3.28 -22.33
N ALA A 152 -3.24 -4.27 -22.15
CA ALA A 152 -3.25 -5.49 -22.94
C ALA A 152 -2.82 -6.69 -22.07
N LEU A 153 -3.33 -7.88 -22.38
CA LEU A 153 -2.90 -9.10 -21.75
C LEU A 153 -2.26 -10.04 -22.77
N LEU A 154 -0.94 -10.20 -22.72
CA LEU A 154 -0.22 -11.04 -23.67
C LEU A 154 -0.05 -12.46 -23.14
N ASP A 155 -0.44 -13.45 -23.94
CA ASP A 155 -0.10 -14.88 -23.76
C ASP A 155 1.07 -15.23 -24.68
N TRP A 156 2.19 -15.62 -24.09
CA TRP A 156 3.39 -16.01 -24.82
C TRP A 156 4.14 -17.11 -24.07
N THR A 157 5.18 -17.65 -24.72
CA THR A 157 6.01 -18.70 -24.13
C THR A 157 7.47 -18.32 -24.05
N MET A 158 8.11 -18.69 -22.94
CA MET A 158 9.55 -18.55 -22.73
C MET A 158 10.32 -19.30 -23.84
N PRO A 159 11.42 -18.73 -24.37
CA PRO A 159 12.22 -19.40 -25.39
C PRO A 159 13.06 -20.53 -24.77
N VAL A 160 13.17 -21.64 -25.49
CA VAL A 160 14.06 -22.78 -25.12
C VAL A 160 15.54 -22.54 -25.49
N ALA A 161 15.88 -21.31 -25.87
CA ALA A 161 17.23 -20.91 -26.20
C ALA A 161 17.48 -19.50 -25.67
N ALA A 162 18.66 -19.30 -25.09
CA ALA A 162 19.07 -18.02 -24.52
C ALA A 162 19.11 -16.90 -25.58
N GLY A 163 18.93 -15.66 -25.13
CA GLY A 163 18.95 -14.46 -25.96
C GLY A 163 17.66 -13.67 -25.93
N ASN A 164 17.53 -12.71 -26.86
CA ASN A 164 16.40 -11.80 -26.90
C ASN A 164 15.11 -12.50 -27.37
N LYS A 165 14.03 -12.26 -26.64
CA LYS A 165 12.66 -12.61 -27.00
C LYS A 165 11.82 -11.35 -27.09
N ALA A 166 11.47 -10.95 -28.32
CA ALA A 166 10.45 -9.94 -28.54
C ALA A 166 9.06 -10.56 -28.35
N VAL A 167 8.21 -9.88 -27.59
CA VAL A 167 6.81 -10.21 -27.32
C VAL A 167 5.98 -9.07 -27.88
N THR A 168 5.15 -9.38 -28.87
CA THR A 168 4.34 -8.41 -29.62
C THR A 168 2.85 -8.64 -29.39
N GLY A 169 2.02 -7.67 -29.75
CA GLY A 169 0.56 -7.75 -29.71
C GLY A 169 -0.11 -6.84 -28.68
N ALA A 170 0.65 -5.97 -27.99
CA ALA A 170 0.05 -4.99 -27.07
C ALA A 170 -0.74 -3.91 -27.83
N GLY A 171 -0.34 -3.58 -29.06
CA GLY A 171 -0.91 -2.49 -29.85
C GLY A 171 -0.40 -1.10 -29.45
N PHE A 172 0.44 -1.02 -28.42
CA PHE A 172 1.04 0.20 -27.88
C PHE A 172 2.41 -0.10 -27.25
N THR A 173 3.14 0.95 -26.88
CA THR A 173 4.35 0.84 -26.04
C THR A 173 3.96 0.84 -24.57
N PRO A 174 4.15 -0.26 -23.83
CA PRO A 174 3.85 -0.29 -22.40
C PRO A 174 4.81 0.62 -21.62
N ASP A 175 4.31 1.23 -20.55
CA ASP A 175 5.12 1.92 -19.53
C ASP A 175 5.50 0.95 -18.39
N CYS A 176 4.65 -0.05 -18.12
CA CYS A 176 4.88 -1.09 -17.11
C CYS A 176 4.34 -2.44 -17.59
N VAL A 177 5.02 -3.52 -17.22
CA VAL A 177 4.56 -4.90 -17.46
C VAL A 177 4.67 -5.74 -16.19
N ILE A 178 3.60 -6.47 -15.87
CA ILE A 178 3.56 -7.46 -14.79
C ILE A 178 3.43 -8.85 -15.40
N HIS A 179 4.35 -9.74 -15.05
CA HIS A 179 4.42 -11.13 -15.50
C HIS A 179 3.89 -12.08 -14.43
N ILE A 180 3.16 -13.10 -14.85
CA ILE A 180 2.87 -14.29 -14.03
C ILE A 180 3.14 -15.55 -14.85
N HIS A 181 3.60 -16.60 -14.17
CA HIS A 181 3.86 -17.90 -14.79
C HIS A 181 3.72 -19.02 -13.76
N ALA A 182 3.51 -20.24 -14.24
CA ALA A 182 3.42 -21.44 -13.43
C ALA A 182 4.07 -22.64 -14.15
N GLY A 183 5.25 -22.45 -14.77
CA GLY A 183 6.08 -23.57 -15.23
C GLY A 183 5.50 -24.52 -16.26
N ALA A 184 4.39 -24.17 -16.91
CA ALA A 184 3.63 -25.06 -17.76
C ALA A 184 3.05 -24.30 -18.96
N VAL A 185 2.90 -24.97 -20.11
CA VAL A 185 2.22 -24.38 -21.30
C VAL A 185 0.71 -24.54 -21.23
N THR A 186 0.23 -25.58 -20.58
CA THR A 186 -1.19 -25.89 -20.39
C THR A 186 -1.36 -26.50 -19.01
N ALA A 187 -2.61 -26.63 -18.54
CA ALA A 187 -2.89 -27.43 -17.36
C ALA A 187 -2.20 -28.81 -17.44
N THR A 188 -1.31 -29.07 -16.50
CA THR A 188 -0.70 -30.39 -16.33
C THR A 188 -1.33 -31.08 -15.14
N THR A 189 -1.33 -32.39 -15.21
CA THR A 189 -1.63 -33.26 -14.07
C THR A 189 -0.31 -33.97 -13.76
N GLY A 190 0.34 -33.61 -12.64
CA GLY A 190 1.47 -34.38 -12.11
C GLY A 190 2.78 -33.62 -11.87
N ASP A 191 3.42 -34.12 -10.83
CA ASP A 191 4.82 -34.30 -10.48
C ASP A 191 5.72 -33.09 -10.17
N ASP A 192 5.30 -31.85 -10.45
CA ASP A 192 6.12 -30.67 -10.17
C ASP A 192 5.29 -29.39 -10.29
N ALA A 193 5.51 -28.40 -9.42
CA ALA A 193 4.75 -27.17 -9.47
C ALA A 193 5.58 -25.92 -9.14
N GLN A 194 5.36 -24.84 -9.87
CA GLN A 194 5.96 -23.54 -9.60
C GLN A 194 4.95 -22.42 -9.81
N LEU A 195 5.17 -21.29 -9.15
CA LEU A 195 4.40 -20.07 -9.34
C LEU A 195 5.31 -18.86 -9.13
N GLY A 196 5.32 -17.96 -10.10
CA GLY A 196 6.13 -16.76 -10.05
C GLY A 196 5.41 -15.53 -10.56
N ILE A 197 5.91 -14.39 -10.07
CA ILE A 197 5.50 -13.05 -10.47
C ILE A 197 6.77 -12.22 -10.72
N GLY A 198 6.71 -11.35 -11.72
CA GLY A 198 7.76 -10.37 -11.95
C GLY A 198 7.23 -9.09 -12.56
N VAL A 199 8.03 -8.04 -12.47
CA VAL A 199 7.67 -6.69 -12.91
C VAL A 199 8.83 -6.11 -13.69
N MET A 200 8.51 -5.32 -14.70
CA MET A 200 9.45 -4.40 -15.34
C MET A 200 8.79 -3.05 -15.64
N GLU A 201 9.52 -1.99 -15.32
CA GLU A 201 9.21 -0.58 -15.59
C GLU A 201 10.50 0.04 -16.13
N GLY A 202 10.66 -0.01 -17.46
CA GLY A 202 11.96 0.23 -18.07
C GLY A 202 13.04 -0.70 -17.50
N ALA A 203 14.18 -0.14 -17.11
CA ALA A 203 15.31 -0.90 -16.56
C ALA A 203 15.15 -1.27 -15.06
N ASP A 204 14.11 -0.76 -14.38
CA ASP A 204 13.79 -1.19 -13.03
C ASP A 204 12.93 -2.46 -13.10
N GLU A 205 13.42 -3.55 -12.53
CA GLU A 205 12.79 -4.86 -12.63
C GLU A 205 13.03 -5.72 -11.38
N TRP A 206 12.14 -6.68 -11.15
CA TRP A 206 12.31 -7.70 -10.14
C TRP A 206 11.43 -8.91 -10.43
N ALA A 207 11.77 -10.06 -9.85
CA ALA A 207 10.96 -11.26 -9.91
C ALA A 207 11.04 -12.04 -8.59
N ALA A 208 9.97 -12.73 -8.24
CA ALA A 208 9.90 -13.66 -7.12
C ALA A 208 9.14 -14.92 -7.53
N THR A 209 9.62 -16.06 -7.06
CA THR A 209 9.06 -17.38 -7.40
C THR A 209 9.25 -18.36 -6.26
N PHE A 210 8.41 -19.38 -6.24
CA PHE A 210 8.62 -20.58 -5.46
C PHE A 210 8.24 -21.82 -6.27
N SER A 211 8.81 -22.96 -5.90
CA SER A 211 8.54 -24.24 -6.53
C SER A 211 8.50 -25.37 -5.49
N ASP A 212 7.87 -26.47 -5.89
CA ASP A 212 7.68 -27.69 -5.11
C ASP A 212 7.85 -28.91 -6.03
N ASN A 213 8.55 -29.92 -5.54
CA ASN A 213 8.84 -31.17 -6.24
C ASN A 213 7.98 -32.30 -5.68
N ASP A 214 7.40 -33.13 -6.54
CA ASP A 214 6.51 -34.22 -6.15
C ASP A 214 7.27 -35.46 -5.68
N GLY A 215 6.61 -36.25 -4.84
CA GLY A 215 7.00 -37.65 -4.59
C GLY A 215 8.31 -37.89 -3.81
N GLU A 216 9.05 -36.85 -3.41
CA GLU A 216 10.28 -37.01 -2.61
C GLU A 216 9.96 -37.21 -1.12
N GLN A 217 10.16 -38.44 -0.61
CA GLN A 217 9.67 -38.87 0.71
C GLN A 217 10.51 -38.43 1.93
N VAL A 218 11.70 -37.83 1.77
CA VAL A 218 12.62 -37.65 2.92
C VAL A 218 13.60 -36.48 2.86
N THR A 219 13.74 -35.78 1.74
CA THR A 219 14.47 -34.51 1.64
C THR A 219 13.56 -33.58 0.87
N ASP A 220 12.86 -32.73 1.59
CA ASP A 220 11.93 -31.77 1.01
C ASP A 220 12.66 -30.99 -0.10
N ALA A 221 12.08 -30.98 -1.29
CA ALA A 221 12.65 -30.30 -2.45
C ALA A 221 11.83 -29.06 -2.85
N ALA A 222 11.15 -28.41 -1.90
CA ALA A 222 10.57 -27.11 -2.08
C ALA A 222 11.63 -26.00 -2.08
N SER A 223 11.43 -24.96 -2.88
CA SER A 223 12.43 -23.88 -3.04
C SER A 223 11.83 -22.52 -3.38
N ARG A 224 12.61 -21.46 -3.20
CA ARG A 224 12.22 -20.09 -3.51
C ARG A 224 13.38 -19.27 -4.05
N GLY A 225 13.03 -18.20 -4.75
CA GLY A 225 13.99 -17.24 -5.29
C GLY A 225 13.38 -15.87 -5.49
N GLN A 226 14.22 -14.84 -5.40
CA GLN A 226 13.87 -13.48 -5.78
C GLN A 226 15.09 -12.74 -6.33
N ILE A 227 14.87 -11.88 -7.31
CA ILE A 227 15.91 -11.11 -8.01
C ILE A 227 15.46 -9.66 -8.23
N VAL A 228 16.42 -8.75 -8.44
CA VAL A 228 16.21 -7.30 -8.65
C VAL A 228 16.84 -6.80 -9.95
N ASP A 229 17.32 -7.72 -10.77
CA ASP A 229 18.01 -7.53 -12.04
C ASP A 229 17.43 -8.49 -13.11
N GLY A 230 16.16 -8.83 -12.94
CA GLY A 230 15.39 -9.61 -13.89
C GLY A 230 13.90 -9.54 -13.60
N CYS A 231 13.09 -9.69 -14.64
CA CYS A 231 11.63 -9.62 -14.62
C CYS A 231 10.95 -11.00 -14.69
N ILE A 232 11.73 -12.08 -14.88
CA ILE A 232 11.24 -13.47 -14.83
C ILE A 232 12.29 -14.34 -14.13
N LEU A 233 11.84 -15.20 -13.21
CA LEU A 233 12.64 -16.21 -12.54
C LEU A 233 11.83 -17.51 -12.38
N GLU A 234 12.34 -18.61 -12.92
CA GLU A 234 11.83 -19.95 -12.68
C GLU A 234 12.91 -20.82 -12.03
N ILE A 235 12.45 -21.74 -11.19
CA ILE A 235 13.31 -22.72 -10.51
C ILE A 235 12.83 -24.09 -10.97
N ASP A 236 13.76 -24.92 -11.40
CA ASP A 236 13.50 -26.33 -11.71
C ASP A 236 13.18 -27.03 -10.39
N PRO A 237 11.93 -27.48 -10.16
CA PRO A 237 11.54 -28.09 -8.90
C PRO A 237 12.32 -29.38 -8.61
N ALA A 238 12.64 -30.18 -9.62
CA ALA A 238 13.36 -31.45 -9.45
C ALA A 238 14.83 -31.25 -9.09
N THR A 239 15.49 -30.21 -9.63
CA THR A 239 16.94 -29.98 -9.42
C THR A 239 17.28 -28.80 -8.51
N GLN A 240 16.30 -27.97 -8.17
CA GLN A 240 16.40 -26.79 -7.30
C GLN A 240 17.46 -25.79 -7.77
N VAL A 241 17.57 -25.62 -9.09
CA VAL A 241 18.42 -24.60 -9.72
C VAL A 241 17.57 -23.69 -10.62
N ILE A 242 18.12 -22.54 -10.98
CA ILE A 242 17.46 -21.62 -11.92
C ILE A 242 17.18 -22.33 -13.25
N ASP A 243 15.91 -22.42 -13.63
CA ASP A 243 15.44 -22.99 -14.91
C ASP A 243 15.25 -21.91 -15.98
N ALA A 244 14.72 -20.76 -15.59
CA ALA A 244 14.61 -19.59 -16.46
C ALA A 244 15.00 -18.31 -15.72
N ARG A 245 15.69 -17.42 -16.42
CA ARG A 245 15.96 -16.07 -15.94
C ARG A 245 15.96 -15.10 -17.11
N ALA A 246 15.08 -14.11 -17.05
CA ALA A 246 15.00 -13.06 -18.05
C ALA A 246 15.13 -11.66 -17.45
N SER A 247 15.78 -10.78 -18.19
CA SER A 247 15.92 -9.35 -17.87
C SER A 247 15.31 -8.47 -18.96
N PHE A 248 14.96 -7.24 -18.60
CA PHE A 248 14.45 -6.23 -19.51
C PHE A 248 15.47 -5.88 -20.60
N VAL A 249 14.98 -5.58 -21.81
CA VAL A 249 15.78 -5.01 -22.92
C VAL A 249 15.16 -3.71 -23.41
N SER A 250 13.87 -3.73 -23.78
CA SER A 250 13.15 -2.56 -24.29
C SER A 250 11.64 -2.69 -24.15
N MET A 251 10.96 -1.56 -23.97
CA MET A 251 9.54 -1.42 -24.31
C MET A 251 9.47 -1.02 -25.79
N ASP A 252 8.73 -1.80 -26.57
CA ASP A 252 8.65 -1.69 -28.02
C ASP A 252 7.33 -1.07 -28.46
N ALA A 253 7.18 -0.69 -29.73
CA ALA A 253 5.96 -0.05 -30.25
C ALA A 253 4.67 -0.90 -30.09
N ASP A 254 4.81 -2.21 -29.96
CA ASP A 254 3.73 -3.20 -29.95
C ASP A 254 3.93 -4.25 -28.84
N GLY A 255 4.63 -3.90 -27.76
CA GLY A 255 4.95 -4.83 -26.67
C GLY A 255 6.31 -4.56 -26.05
N PHE A 256 7.13 -5.60 -25.91
CA PHE A 256 8.40 -5.51 -25.20
C PHE A 256 9.39 -6.58 -25.63
N THR A 257 10.66 -6.40 -25.29
CA THR A 257 11.73 -7.39 -25.45
C THR A 257 12.38 -7.71 -24.11
N THR A 258 12.54 -8.99 -23.83
CA THR A 258 13.33 -9.52 -22.69
C THR A 258 14.54 -10.31 -23.20
N ASN A 259 15.58 -10.45 -22.38
CA ASN A 259 16.74 -11.29 -22.67
C ASN A 259 16.78 -12.45 -21.68
N PHE A 260 16.77 -13.68 -22.19
CA PHE A 260 16.93 -14.88 -21.38
C PHE A 260 18.41 -15.22 -21.24
N SER A 261 18.97 -15.04 -20.03
CA SER A 261 20.33 -15.49 -19.70
C SER A 261 20.37 -17.00 -19.43
N VAL A 262 19.24 -17.53 -18.92
CA VAL A 262 18.98 -18.95 -18.74
C VAL A 262 17.60 -19.21 -19.32
N SER A 263 17.49 -20.27 -20.12
CA SER A 263 16.25 -20.67 -20.79
C SER A 263 15.84 -22.05 -20.32
N PRO A 264 14.53 -22.28 -20.10
CA PRO A 264 14.04 -23.55 -19.63
C PRO A 264 14.22 -24.65 -20.69
N GLY A 265 14.31 -25.90 -20.22
CA GLY A 265 14.44 -27.08 -21.09
C GLY A 265 13.22 -27.31 -22.00
N ALA A 266 12.06 -26.78 -21.61
CA ALA A 266 10.83 -26.74 -22.38
C ALA A 266 10.23 -25.34 -22.37
N ALA A 267 9.38 -25.01 -23.35
CA ALA A 267 8.71 -23.72 -23.35
C ALA A 267 7.71 -23.68 -22.18
N HIS A 268 7.69 -22.62 -21.37
CA HIS A 268 6.68 -22.38 -20.32
C HIS A 268 5.84 -21.15 -20.68
N ARG A 269 4.55 -21.15 -20.33
CA ARG A 269 3.64 -20.04 -20.65
C ARG A 269 3.79 -18.92 -19.62
N VAL A 270 3.73 -17.68 -20.12
CA VAL A 270 3.75 -16.44 -19.35
C VAL A 270 2.54 -15.61 -19.75
N PHE A 271 1.85 -15.05 -18.76
CA PHE A 271 0.88 -13.99 -18.97
C PHE A 271 1.49 -12.66 -18.57
N SER A 272 1.39 -11.67 -19.45
CA SER A 272 1.93 -10.33 -19.23
C SER A 272 0.83 -9.29 -19.30
N LEU A 273 0.55 -8.64 -18.18
CA LEU A 273 -0.32 -7.47 -18.13
C LEU A 273 0.51 -6.24 -18.52
N CYS A 274 0.27 -5.72 -19.71
CA CYS A 274 0.90 -4.51 -20.23
C CYS A 274 0.02 -3.30 -19.92
N LEU A 275 0.62 -2.24 -19.37
CA LEU A 275 -0.06 -1.01 -18.98
C LEU A 275 0.60 0.19 -19.68
N ALA A 276 -0.20 1.09 -20.25
CA ALA A 276 0.24 2.38 -20.74
C ALA A 276 -0.53 3.53 -20.08
N GLY A 277 0.20 4.60 -19.80
CA GLY A 277 -0.28 5.77 -19.07
C GLY A 277 -0.38 5.54 -17.55
N GLY A 278 -0.25 6.63 -16.79
CA GLY A 278 0.00 6.60 -15.35
C GLY A 278 1.50 6.73 -15.05
N ALA A 279 1.86 6.64 -13.78
CA ALA A 279 3.25 6.58 -13.33
C ALA A 279 3.48 5.31 -12.53
N TYR A 280 4.63 4.69 -12.76
CA TYR A 280 5.00 3.40 -12.19
C TYR A 280 6.43 3.49 -11.66
N LYS A 281 6.71 2.76 -10.57
CA LYS A 281 8.07 2.60 -10.08
C LYS A 281 8.27 1.20 -9.55
N ALA A 282 9.08 0.41 -10.25
CA ALA A 282 9.58 -0.85 -9.72
C ALA A 282 10.83 -0.59 -8.85
N GLY A 283 11.03 -1.42 -7.83
CA GLY A 283 12.26 -1.37 -7.05
C GLY A 283 12.28 -2.36 -5.91
N SER A 284 13.28 -2.21 -5.05
CA SER A 284 13.41 -3.00 -3.84
C SER A 284 14.03 -2.18 -2.71
N PHE A 285 13.85 -2.66 -1.49
CA PHE A 285 14.51 -2.11 -0.31
C PHE A 285 14.73 -3.21 0.74
N ALA A 286 15.71 -3.01 1.61
CA ALA A 286 15.88 -3.85 2.78
C ALA A 286 14.92 -3.40 3.89
N LYS A 287 14.14 -4.32 4.44
CA LYS A 287 13.28 -4.10 5.60
C LYS A 287 14.11 -3.58 6.77
N THR A 288 13.59 -2.58 7.49
CA THR A 288 14.19 -2.09 8.72
C THR A 288 13.87 -3.00 9.91
N THR A 289 14.71 -2.96 10.94
CA THR A 289 14.46 -3.68 12.21
C THR A 289 13.57 -2.89 13.18
N GLY A 290 13.27 -1.63 12.87
CA GLY A 290 12.29 -0.82 13.59
C GLY A 290 10.85 -1.01 13.10
N ASP A 291 9.91 -0.31 13.73
CA ASP A 291 8.49 -0.44 13.40
C ASP A 291 8.06 0.42 12.20
N VAL A 292 8.82 1.47 11.85
CA VAL A 292 8.44 2.45 10.82
C VAL A 292 9.52 2.52 9.75
N GLN A 293 9.10 2.54 8.49
CA GLN A 293 9.99 2.64 7.33
C GLN A 293 9.41 3.54 6.26
N THR A 294 10.21 4.49 5.78
CA THR A 294 9.87 5.32 4.62
C THR A 294 10.73 4.91 3.43
N VAL A 295 10.10 4.59 2.30
CA VAL A 295 10.74 4.41 0.99
C VAL A 295 10.67 5.74 0.26
N ARG A 296 11.78 6.23 -0.30
CA ARG A 296 11.91 7.54 -0.96
C ARG A 296 12.47 7.37 -2.37
N GLY A 297 12.37 8.41 -3.21
CA GLY A 297 12.97 8.43 -4.55
C GLY A 297 12.14 7.68 -5.58
N LEU A 298 10.81 7.69 -5.41
CA LEU A 298 9.86 7.13 -6.38
C LEU A 298 9.74 8.01 -7.63
N ASN A 299 9.98 9.32 -7.51
CA ASN A 299 9.78 10.35 -8.53
C ASN A 299 8.33 10.38 -9.10
N MET A 300 7.37 9.93 -8.31
CA MET A 300 5.95 9.87 -8.62
C MET A 300 5.12 10.05 -7.32
N GLU A 301 3.84 10.32 -7.46
CA GLU A 301 2.88 10.21 -6.35
C GLU A 301 2.21 8.82 -6.42
N PRO A 302 2.56 7.88 -5.52
CA PRO A 302 1.91 6.58 -5.45
C PRO A 302 0.47 6.73 -4.97
N LEU A 303 -0.44 6.00 -5.61
CA LEU A 303 -1.82 5.80 -5.20
C LEU A 303 -2.07 4.37 -4.75
N ALA A 304 -1.20 3.44 -5.13
CA ALA A 304 -1.11 2.10 -4.57
C ALA A 304 0.32 1.57 -4.62
N VAL A 305 0.57 0.51 -3.85
CA VAL A 305 1.81 -0.27 -3.91
C VAL A 305 1.48 -1.75 -3.90
N LEU A 306 2.12 -2.52 -4.78
CA LEU A 306 2.21 -3.98 -4.75
C LEU A 306 3.55 -4.34 -4.08
N LEU A 307 3.54 -5.27 -3.14
CA LEU A 307 4.67 -5.72 -2.34
C LEU A 307 4.84 -7.23 -2.46
N ALA A 308 6.08 -7.68 -2.60
CA ALA A 308 6.42 -9.09 -2.57
C ALA A 308 7.72 -9.32 -1.77
N SER A 309 7.84 -10.50 -1.16
CA SER A 309 9.09 -10.94 -0.52
C SER A 309 9.05 -12.45 -0.30
N TYR A 310 10.20 -13.11 -0.34
CA TYR A 310 10.33 -14.48 0.17
C TYR A 310 10.67 -14.58 1.66
N GLY A 311 10.73 -13.46 2.39
CA GLY A 311 11.08 -13.47 3.80
C GLY A 311 12.53 -13.84 4.09
N GLY A 312 13.46 -13.09 3.49
CA GLY A 312 14.89 -13.18 3.77
C GLY A 312 15.68 -12.10 3.03
N ALA A 313 16.94 -11.91 3.41
CA ALA A 313 17.84 -10.99 2.70
C ALA A 313 18.04 -11.44 1.24
N GLY A 314 18.22 -10.49 0.32
CA GLY A 314 18.44 -10.79 -1.09
C GLY A 314 19.62 -11.75 -1.31
N SER A 315 19.40 -12.78 -2.12
CA SER A 315 20.36 -13.84 -2.43
C SER A 315 20.39 -14.06 -3.95
N PRO A 316 21.58 -14.24 -4.56
CA PRO A 316 21.68 -14.65 -5.95
C PRO A 316 21.44 -16.16 -6.13
N GLU A 317 21.40 -16.93 -5.04
CA GLU A 317 21.21 -18.38 -5.01
C GLU A 317 19.75 -18.73 -4.78
N VAL A 318 19.32 -19.88 -5.32
CA VAL A 318 18.08 -20.55 -4.94
C VAL A 318 18.18 -21.01 -3.50
N LEU A 319 17.13 -20.77 -2.71
CA LEU A 319 17.05 -21.19 -1.32
C LEU A 319 16.05 -22.36 -1.20
N LEU A 320 16.39 -23.33 -0.36
CA LEU A 320 15.50 -24.43 0.03
C LEU A 320 14.45 -23.92 1.00
N ASP A 321 13.29 -24.57 1.04
CA ASP A 321 12.06 -24.12 1.69
C ASP A 321 11.25 -23.13 0.81
N VAL A 322 9.92 -23.18 0.94
CA VAL A 322 9.00 -22.24 0.28
C VAL A 322 8.64 -21.15 1.26
N ARG A 323 8.83 -19.90 0.87
CA ARG A 323 8.26 -18.73 1.54
C ARG A 323 7.97 -17.69 0.49
N MET A 324 6.75 -17.19 0.47
CA MET A 324 6.41 -16.07 -0.40
C MET A 324 5.25 -15.31 0.20
N GLY A 325 5.40 -14.00 0.31
CA GLY A 325 4.34 -13.05 0.58
C GLY A 325 4.07 -12.20 -0.66
N LEU A 326 2.79 -11.98 -0.96
CA LEU A 326 2.32 -11.05 -1.98
C LEU A 326 1.16 -10.24 -1.41
N GLY A 327 1.25 -8.92 -1.50
CA GLY A 327 0.15 -8.06 -1.07
C GLY A 327 0.18 -6.69 -1.73
N ALA A 328 -0.87 -5.92 -1.50
CA ALA A 328 -1.01 -4.58 -2.01
C ALA A 328 -1.69 -3.66 -0.99
N SER A 329 -1.58 -2.36 -1.22
CA SER A 329 -2.33 -1.33 -0.50
C SER A 329 -2.65 -0.16 -1.42
N ASP A 330 -3.83 0.44 -1.27
CA ASP A 330 -4.19 1.74 -1.85
C ASP A 330 -4.07 2.91 -0.83
N GLY A 331 -3.40 2.66 0.29
CA GLY A 331 -3.26 3.59 1.42
C GLY A 331 -4.50 3.69 2.32
N THR A 332 -5.61 3.05 1.94
CA THR A 332 -6.83 2.93 2.77
C THR A 332 -7.14 1.47 3.09
N ASP A 333 -7.13 0.63 2.06
CA ASP A 333 -7.39 -0.80 2.12
C ASP A 333 -6.12 -1.59 1.78
N ASP A 334 -5.94 -2.66 2.54
CA ASP A 334 -4.75 -3.50 2.53
C ASP A 334 -5.17 -4.94 2.20
N ALA A 335 -4.39 -5.67 1.41
CA ALA A 335 -4.65 -7.06 1.09
C ALA A 335 -3.34 -7.83 0.91
N ALA A 336 -3.16 -8.94 1.63
CA ALA A 336 -1.96 -9.77 1.52
C ALA A 336 -2.30 -11.25 1.66
N ALA A 337 -1.51 -12.06 0.99
CA ALA A 337 -1.52 -13.51 1.10
C ALA A 337 -0.09 -14.05 1.09
N ALA A 338 0.12 -15.19 1.74
CA ALA A 338 1.43 -15.81 1.84
C ALA A 338 1.37 -17.32 1.82
N VAL A 339 2.48 -17.95 1.46
CA VAL A 339 2.77 -19.38 1.62
C VAL A 339 4.08 -19.57 2.38
N ASP A 340 4.15 -20.65 3.15
CA ASP A 340 5.33 -21.13 3.87
C ASP A 340 5.33 -22.67 3.82
N ASP A 341 6.42 -23.29 3.40
CA ASP A 341 6.74 -24.70 3.65
C ASP A 341 8.16 -24.79 4.17
N PRO A 342 8.35 -25.19 5.43
CA PRO A 342 9.69 -25.29 5.96
C PRO A 342 10.34 -26.66 5.77
N ASP A 343 11.52 -26.64 5.17
CA ASP A 343 12.37 -27.79 4.89
C ASP A 343 12.63 -28.72 6.10
N ASP A 344 12.72 -30.03 5.82
CA ASP A 344 13.12 -31.13 6.71
C ASP A 344 12.22 -31.40 7.93
N LEU A 345 10.92 -31.08 7.88
CA LEU A 345 9.95 -31.50 8.90
C LEU A 345 8.72 -32.14 8.27
N LEU A 346 8.11 -33.09 8.99
CA LEU A 346 6.77 -33.65 8.68
C LEU A 346 5.64 -32.61 8.80
N LEU A 347 5.96 -31.32 8.71
CA LEU A 347 5.02 -30.21 8.83
C LEU A 347 4.56 -29.79 7.44
N GLU A 348 3.35 -29.26 7.39
CA GLU A 348 2.57 -29.05 6.17
C GLU A 348 2.82 -27.65 5.61
N MET A 349 2.92 -27.52 4.28
CA MET A 349 2.84 -26.22 3.61
C MET A 349 1.59 -25.48 4.11
N SER A 350 1.78 -24.22 4.51
CA SER A 350 0.78 -23.36 5.16
C SER A 350 0.55 -22.10 4.35
N GLY A 351 -0.71 -21.68 4.26
CA GLY A 351 -1.14 -20.48 3.54
C GLY A 351 -1.84 -19.52 4.46
N TYR A 352 -1.63 -18.23 4.20
CA TYR A 352 -2.11 -17.15 5.07
C TYR A 352 -2.78 -16.08 4.22
N SER A 353 -3.85 -15.48 4.73
CA SER A 353 -4.59 -14.41 4.07
C SER A 353 -4.95 -13.32 5.08
N ARG A 354 -4.73 -12.05 4.69
CA ARG A 354 -4.95 -10.86 5.52
C ARG A 354 -5.54 -9.74 4.67
N SER A 355 -6.77 -9.34 4.95
CA SER A 355 -7.43 -8.15 4.37
C SER A 355 -7.16 -6.86 5.15
N ASP A 356 -6.17 -6.89 6.04
CA ASP A 356 -5.76 -5.75 6.88
C ASP A 356 -4.25 -5.53 6.89
N ARG A 357 -3.52 -6.16 5.96
CA ARG A 357 -2.07 -6.03 5.81
C ARG A 357 -1.69 -5.85 4.35
N ALA A 358 -0.78 -4.92 4.07
CA ALA A 358 -0.23 -4.65 2.75
C ALA A 358 0.83 -5.70 2.33
N LEU A 359 1.45 -6.36 3.32
CA LEU A 359 2.36 -7.49 3.11
C LEU A 359 2.28 -8.43 4.32
N ALA A 360 2.36 -9.74 4.07
CA ALA A 360 2.48 -10.76 5.10
C ALA A 360 3.38 -11.88 4.57
N TYR A 361 4.23 -12.44 5.43
CA TYR A 361 4.93 -13.70 5.23
C TYR A 361 5.35 -14.29 6.58
N VAL A 362 5.82 -15.54 6.57
CA VAL A 362 6.37 -16.21 7.75
C VAL A 362 7.89 -16.25 7.64
N ASP A 363 8.56 -16.02 8.75
CA ASP A 363 10.00 -16.16 8.89
C ASP A 363 10.32 -17.02 10.13
N GLY A 364 11.56 -17.50 10.21
CA GLY A 364 12.07 -18.33 11.31
C GLY A 364 11.80 -19.83 11.14
N PRO A 365 12.38 -20.65 12.02
CA PRO A 365 12.24 -22.10 11.93
C PRO A 365 10.82 -22.53 12.36
N PRO A 366 10.39 -23.74 11.99
CA PRO A 366 8.98 -24.15 12.15
C PRO A 366 8.57 -24.33 13.60
N ALA A 367 9.54 -24.56 14.48
CA ALA A 367 9.31 -24.63 15.92
C ALA A 367 8.92 -23.26 16.52
N THR A 368 9.29 -22.15 15.87
CA THR A 368 9.07 -20.78 16.34
C THR A 368 8.85 -19.82 15.16
N PRO A 369 7.76 -19.96 14.37
CA PRO A 369 7.50 -19.07 13.26
C PRO A 369 7.23 -17.65 13.79
N VAL A 370 7.75 -16.68 13.08
CA VAL A 370 7.52 -15.26 13.30
C VAL A 370 6.80 -14.72 12.08
N PHE A 371 5.59 -14.21 12.27
CA PHE A 371 4.92 -13.48 11.21
C PHE A 371 5.60 -12.15 11.01
N VAL A 372 5.93 -11.83 9.77
CA VAL A 372 6.30 -10.47 9.37
C VAL A 372 5.14 -9.88 8.61
N THR A 373 4.64 -8.73 9.06
CA THR A 373 3.50 -8.07 8.43
C THR A 373 3.69 -6.55 8.39
N ALA A 374 3.23 -5.93 7.30
CA ALA A 374 3.24 -4.48 7.12
C ALA A 374 1.84 -3.95 6.83
N THR A 375 1.60 -2.69 7.20
CA THR A 375 0.50 -1.85 6.70
C THR A 375 1.10 -0.62 6.05
N VAL A 376 0.47 -0.07 5.01
CA VAL A 376 0.84 1.26 4.50
C VAL A 376 0.17 2.31 5.37
N GLU A 377 0.96 3.20 5.95
CA GLU A 377 0.43 4.31 6.74
C GLU A 377 0.02 5.48 5.84
N ARG A 378 0.88 5.81 4.86
CA ARG A 378 0.64 6.88 3.89
C ARG A 378 1.31 6.61 2.56
N LEU A 379 0.65 7.04 1.51
CA LEU A 379 1.22 7.24 0.18
C LEU A 379 1.32 8.75 -0.04
N LEU A 380 2.52 9.25 -0.29
CA LEU A 380 2.81 10.68 -0.44
C LEU A 380 3.65 10.88 -1.69
N ALA A 381 3.65 12.09 -2.25
CA ALA A 381 4.56 12.47 -3.32
C ALA A 381 6.01 12.04 -2.99
N ASP A 382 6.59 11.20 -3.86
CA ASP A 382 7.92 10.61 -3.77
C ASP A 382 8.15 9.60 -2.62
N GLU A 383 7.12 9.22 -1.86
CA GLU A 383 7.29 8.43 -0.63
C GLU A 383 6.20 7.36 -0.38
N ILE A 384 6.60 6.21 0.16
CA ILE A 384 5.72 5.23 0.78
C ILE A 384 6.12 5.10 2.26
N ASP A 385 5.18 5.35 3.17
CA ASP A 385 5.36 5.13 4.60
C ASP A 385 4.73 3.79 5.01
N LEU A 386 5.55 2.90 5.57
CA LEU A 386 5.16 1.57 6.06
C LEU A 386 5.27 1.51 7.58
N ILE A 387 4.34 0.76 8.19
CA ILE A 387 4.45 0.30 9.58
C ILE A 387 4.54 -1.22 9.59
N TRP A 388 5.65 -1.74 10.10
CA TRP A 388 5.85 -3.16 10.41
C TRP A 388 5.09 -3.51 11.70
N ARG A 389 3.97 -4.21 11.56
CA ARG A 389 3.09 -4.59 12.68
C ARG A 389 3.62 -5.80 13.44
N GLN A 390 4.31 -6.67 12.73
CA GLN A 390 5.09 -7.76 13.29
C GLN A 390 6.38 -7.82 12.47
N ASN A 391 7.53 -7.88 13.16
CA ASN A 391 8.83 -7.70 12.53
C ASN A 391 9.88 -8.63 13.14
N THR A 392 10.89 -8.96 12.33
CA THR A 392 12.10 -9.69 12.71
C THR A 392 13.30 -8.74 12.72
N ALA A 393 14.41 -9.18 13.32
CA ALA A 393 15.65 -8.41 13.34
C ALA A 393 16.43 -8.48 12.01
N ASP A 394 15.92 -9.25 11.04
CA ASP A 394 16.57 -9.50 9.76
C ASP A 394 16.18 -8.43 8.74
N ALA A 395 17.12 -8.11 7.85
CA ALA A 395 16.95 -7.08 6.82
C ALA A 395 16.43 -7.71 5.52
N ASP A 396 15.23 -8.29 5.59
CA ASP A 396 14.62 -8.99 4.46
C ASP A 396 14.47 -8.06 3.26
N LEU A 397 14.74 -8.58 2.06
CA LEU A 397 14.55 -7.83 0.84
C LEU A 397 13.06 -7.81 0.49
N ILE A 398 12.53 -6.60 0.32
CA ILE A 398 11.16 -6.34 -0.10
C ILE A 398 11.20 -5.79 -1.52
N LEU A 399 10.43 -6.42 -2.41
CA LEU A 399 10.20 -5.97 -3.76
C LEU A 399 8.93 -5.12 -3.79
N TYR A 400 8.92 -4.07 -4.61
CA TYR A 400 7.73 -3.24 -4.76
C TYR A 400 7.49 -2.78 -6.19
N LEU A 401 6.22 -2.59 -6.51
CA LEU A 401 5.74 -1.79 -7.65
C LEU A 401 4.80 -0.73 -7.11
N ALA A 402 5.20 0.55 -7.19
CA ALA A 402 4.32 1.67 -6.93
C ALA A 402 3.53 2.02 -8.19
N LEU A 403 2.24 2.32 -8.03
CA LEU A 403 1.32 2.70 -9.11
C LEU A 403 0.64 4.02 -8.74
N GLY A 404 0.58 4.96 -9.67
CA GLY A 404 0.00 6.27 -9.37
C GLY A 404 0.17 7.26 -10.50
N THR A 405 0.55 8.48 -10.14
CA THR A 405 0.60 9.60 -11.09
C THR A 405 1.91 10.37 -11.02
N ASP A 406 2.25 11.04 -12.13
CA ASP A 406 3.39 11.96 -12.16
C ASP A 406 3.27 13.04 -11.09
N LEU A 407 4.43 13.41 -10.53
CA LEU A 407 4.55 14.58 -9.67
C LEU A 407 4.18 15.86 -10.44
N LEU A 408 3.75 16.87 -9.69
CA LEU A 408 3.63 18.23 -10.22
C LEU A 408 4.99 18.70 -10.78
N SER A 409 4.96 19.34 -11.94
CA SER A 409 6.10 19.73 -12.75
C SER A 409 7.05 20.71 -12.07
N THR A 410 6.54 21.46 -11.09
CA THR A 410 7.29 22.50 -10.39
C THR A 410 7.34 22.19 -8.90
N PRO A 411 8.51 21.86 -8.33
CA PRO A 411 8.63 21.72 -6.88
C PRO A 411 8.49 23.08 -6.21
N ILE A 412 7.97 23.09 -4.98
CA ILE A 412 8.04 24.27 -4.12
C ILE A 412 9.48 24.49 -3.67
N THR A 413 9.97 25.73 -3.79
CA THR A 413 11.33 26.12 -3.41
C THR A 413 11.31 27.35 -2.50
N GLY A 414 12.48 27.69 -1.95
CA GLY A 414 12.66 28.93 -1.18
C GLY A 414 11.93 28.96 0.17
N VAL A 415 11.41 27.83 0.67
CA VAL A 415 10.76 27.80 1.98
C VAL A 415 11.72 28.23 3.09
N THR A 416 11.39 29.34 3.73
CA THR A 416 12.13 29.96 4.83
C THR A 416 11.18 30.27 5.98
N VAL A 417 11.70 30.18 7.21
CA VAL A 417 10.97 30.56 8.42
C VAL A 417 11.78 31.63 9.15
N THR A 418 11.21 32.82 9.27
CA THR A 418 11.84 33.97 9.92
C THR A 418 11.12 34.30 11.23
N PRO A 419 11.79 34.29 12.39
CA PRO A 419 11.19 34.73 13.64
C PRO A 419 11.08 36.25 13.68
N HIS A 420 9.97 36.72 14.25
CA HIS A 420 9.72 38.12 14.54
C HIS A 420 9.28 38.28 15.99
N GLY A 421 9.70 39.39 16.61
CA GLY A 421 9.49 39.59 18.04
C GLY A 421 10.39 38.71 18.91
N ASP A 422 11.51 38.22 18.36
CA ASP A 422 12.51 37.46 19.11
C ASP A 422 13.40 38.42 19.95
N LYS A 423 13.58 38.06 21.22
CA LYS A 423 14.40 38.78 22.20
C LYS A 423 13.87 40.19 22.55
N CYS A 424 14.47 40.82 23.56
CA CYS A 424 14.06 42.09 24.17
C CYS A 424 14.10 43.34 23.26
N ASN A 425 14.28 43.21 21.94
CA ASN A 425 14.71 44.32 21.06
C ASN A 425 13.74 44.63 19.90
N ALA A 426 12.61 43.96 19.76
CA ALA A 426 11.57 44.38 18.81
C ALA A 426 10.65 45.43 19.45
N GLY A 427 10.35 46.52 18.72
CA GLY A 427 9.43 47.57 19.16
C GLY A 427 8.09 47.00 19.64
N GLU A 428 7.56 47.59 20.71
CA GLU A 428 6.57 47.04 21.66
C GLU A 428 5.17 46.73 21.10
N ALA A 429 4.95 46.81 19.78
CA ALA A 429 3.61 46.83 19.18
C ALA A 429 3.25 45.60 18.31
N THR A 430 4.09 44.56 18.28
CA THR A 430 3.79 43.34 17.50
C THR A 430 3.96 42.07 18.33
N LEU A 431 2.93 41.22 18.38
CA LEU A 431 3.00 39.87 18.93
C LEU A 431 4.18 39.09 18.30
N PRO A 432 4.85 38.20 19.03
CA PRO A 432 5.85 37.31 18.46
C PRO A 432 5.19 36.33 17.47
N TYR A 433 5.83 36.11 16.32
CA TYR A 433 5.31 35.23 15.27
C TYR A 433 6.44 34.64 14.42
N LEU A 434 6.10 33.64 13.61
CA LEU A 434 6.97 33.09 12.56
C LEU A 434 6.39 33.44 11.19
N ASP A 435 7.17 34.14 10.35
CA ASP A 435 6.82 34.32 8.93
C ASP A 435 7.39 33.14 8.15
N VAL A 436 6.50 32.36 7.54
CA VAL A 436 6.80 31.23 6.65
C VAL A 436 6.67 31.74 5.24
N CYS A 437 7.76 31.86 4.49
CA CYS A 437 7.77 32.39 3.12
C CYS A 437 8.32 31.35 2.14
N TRP A 438 7.93 31.42 0.88
CA TRP A 438 8.35 30.52 -0.20
C TRP A 438 8.49 31.26 -1.53
N ASP A 439 9.01 30.59 -2.56
CA ASP A 439 9.03 31.14 -3.91
C ASP A 439 7.66 30.98 -4.58
N GLN A 440 7.24 31.97 -5.37
CA GLN A 440 6.00 31.86 -6.15
C GLN A 440 6.11 30.70 -7.14
N ILE A 441 5.05 29.87 -7.19
CA ILE A 441 4.93 28.78 -8.15
C ILE A 441 4.46 29.36 -9.48
N VAL A 442 5.08 28.88 -10.55
CA VAL A 442 4.62 29.06 -11.91
C VAL A 442 4.28 27.67 -12.44
N PRO A 443 3.01 27.23 -12.42
CA PRO A 443 2.62 25.90 -12.88
C PRO A 443 3.10 25.67 -14.31
N GLY A 444 3.62 24.47 -14.57
CA GLY A 444 4.07 24.06 -15.90
C GLY A 444 2.97 23.34 -16.68
N GLY A 445 3.13 23.28 -18.01
CA GLY A 445 2.30 22.43 -18.86
C GLY A 445 0.78 22.69 -18.74
N ALA A 446 0.03 21.66 -18.39
CA ALA A 446 -1.45 21.67 -18.25
C ALA A 446 -1.93 21.87 -16.80
N GLU A 447 -1.01 22.20 -15.88
CA GLU A 447 -1.31 22.34 -14.46
C GLU A 447 -1.99 23.68 -14.17
N THR A 448 -3.07 23.64 -13.39
CA THR A 448 -3.75 24.86 -12.92
C THR A 448 -3.57 24.98 -11.42
N PHE A 449 -2.89 26.03 -10.96
CA PHE A 449 -2.73 26.29 -9.52
C PHE A 449 -4.08 26.38 -8.81
N VAL A 450 -4.20 25.71 -7.66
CA VAL A 450 -5.38 25.75 -6.78
C VAL A 450 -5.05 26.53 -5.51
N GLN A 451 -4.02 26.09 -4.76
CA GLN A 451 -3.66 26.68 -3.47
C GLN A 451 -2.27 26.27 -3.01
N TYR A 452 -1.72 27.00 -2.03
CA TYR A 452 -0.65 26.52 -1.15
C TYR A 452 -1.26 25.91 0.11
N ASN A 453 -0.63 24.86 0.64
CA ASN A 453 -0.95 24.31 1.96
C ASN A 453 0.26 24.51 2.88
N ILE A 454 0.00 25.04 4.07
CA ILE A 454 1.02 25.27 5.10
C ILE A 454 0.75 24.31 6.24
N TYR A 455 1.72 23.47 6.52
CA TYR A 455 1.71 22.51 7.61
C TYR A 455 2.70 22.91 8.70
N ARG A 456 2.39 22.53 9.93
CA ARG A 456 3.26 22.72 11.09
C ARG A 456 3.22 21.50 12.00
N ARG A 457 4.36 21.21 12.63
CA ARG A 457 4.48 20.30 13.77
C ARG A 457 5.48 20.82 14.79
N GLU A 458 5.43 20.29 16.01
CA GLU A 458 6.51 20.52 16.98
C GLU A 458 7.79 19.82 16.50
N ALA A 459 8.95 20.43 16.74
CA ALA A 459 10.23 19.87 16.29
C ALA A 459 10.43 18.45 16.89
N GLY A 460 10.65 17.48 16.01
CA GLY A 460 10.79 16.06 16.38
C GLY A 460 9.48 15.27 16.50
N ALA A 461 8.31 15.92 16.35
CA ALA A 461 7.04 15.22 16.21
C ALA A 461 6.94 14.56 14.82
N THR A 462 6.09 13.54 14.71
CA THR A 462 5.84 12.84 13.43
C THR A 462 4.73 13.49 12.63
N ASP A 463 3.70 14.00 13.31
CA ASP A 463 2.43 14.35 12.68
C ASP A 463 2.38 15.83 12.26
N TRP A 464 2.04 16.05 11.00
CA TRP A 464 1.85 17.39 10.43
C TRP A 464 0.39 17.84 10.56
N ALA A 465 0.18 19.04 11.10
CA ALA A 465 -1.13 19.70 11.08
C ALA A 465 -1.16 20.76 9.99
N ARG A 466 -2.16 20.74 9.10
CA ARG A 466 -2.39 21.84 8.14
C ARG A 466 -2.95 23.04 8.92
N ILE A 467 -2.18 24.12 8.99
CA ILE A 467 -2.54 25.32 9.75
C ILE A 467 -3.12 26.43 8.88
N ALA A 468 -2.84 26.41 7.57
CA ALA A 468 -3.37 27.39 6.63
C ALA A 468 -3.41 26.89 5.20
N THR A 469 -4.24 27.55 4.40
CA THR A 469 -4.36 27.39 2.95
C THR A 469 -4.34 28.78 2.32
N VAL A 470 -3.61 28.95 1.22
CA VAL A 470 -3.49 30.22 0.50
C VAL A 470 -3.85 30.01 -0.97
N THR A 471 -5.00 30.54 -1.41
CA THR A 471 -5.54 30.31 -2.77
C THR A 471 -5.04 31.32 -3.81
N ALA A 472 -4.33 32.37 -3.39
CA ALA A 472 -3.73 33.32 -4.30
C ALA A 472 -2.27 32.94 -4.58
N VAL A 473 -1.95 32.56 -5.83
CA VAL A 473 -0.60 32.15 -6.23
C VAL A 473 0.48 33.20 -5.92
N ALA A 474 0.13 34.49 -5.96
CA ALA A 474 1.06 35.59 -5.65
C ALA A 474 1.29 35.81 -4.13
N THR A 475 0.51 35.16 -3.26
CA THR A 475 0.70 35.26 -1.81
C THR A 475 1.65 34.16 -1.37
N VAL A 476 2.90 34.55 -1.13
CA VAL A 476 4.02 33.62 -0.90
C VAL A 476 4.57 33.64 0.52
N CYS A 477 3.81 34.21 1.45
CA CYS A 477 4.14 34.21 2.87
C CYS A 477 2.88 33.99 3.70
N TYR A 478 3.03 33.24 4.78
CA TYR A 478 2.03 33.02 5.82
C TYR A 478 2.62 33.37 7.18
N ARG A 479 1.84 34.08 8.01
CA ARG A 479 2.26 34.49 9.34
C ARG A 479 1.60 33.62 10.41
N ASP A 480 2.42 32.90 11.17
CA ASP A 480 1.96 32.08 12.28
C ASP A 480 2.16 32.76 13.63
N PHE A 481 1.04 33.24 14.20
CA PHE A 481 1.01 33.82 15.55
C PHE A 481 0.80 32.76 16.65
N ASN A 482 0.42 31.52 16.31
CA ASN A 482 0.09 30.48 17.28
C ASN A 482 1.34 29.73 17.77
N VAL A 483 2.39 30.47 18.11
CA VAL A 483 3.70 29.94 18.48
C VAL A 483 3.94 30.10 19.99
N SER A 484 4.51 29.08 20.62
CA SER A 484 4.92 29.15 22.03
C SER A 484 6.36 29.61 22.14
N SER A 485 6.64 30.41 23.17
CA SER A 485 8.01 30.84 23.46
C SER A 485 8.92 29.65 23.73
N TYR A 486 10.15 29.69 23.19
CA TYR A 486 11.17 28.65 23.29
C TYR A 486 10.79 27.29 22.68
N GLN A 487 9.62 27.17 22.03
CA GLN A 487 9.18 25.94 21.37
C GLN A 487 9.67 25.90 19.92
N GLY A 488 10.40 24.84 19.56
CA GLY A 488 10.80 24.58 18.18
C GLY A 488 9.63 24.06 17.35
N TYR A 489 9.48 24.59 16.14
CA TYR A 489 8.50 24.14 15.16
C TYR A 489 9.19 23.80 13.84
N GLU A 490 8.66 22.79 13.16
CA GLU A 490 8.94 22.53 11.76
C GLU A 490 7.72 22.92 10.93
N TYR A 491 7.97 23.56 9.79
CA TYR A 491 6.98 23.98 8.82
C TYR A 491 7.22 23.25 7.51
N ALA A 492 6.14 22.92 6.82
CA ALA A 492 6.19 22.42 5.45
C ALA A 492 5.23 23.22 4.58
N VAL A 493 5.67 23.55 3.37
CA VAL A 493 4.79 24.14 2.36
C VAL A 493 4.66 23.13 1.22
N THR A 494 3.46 23.03 0.67
CA THR A 494 3.15 22.37 -0.60
C THR A 494 2.30 23.29 -1.45
N TRP A 495 2.11 22.94 -2.71
CA TRP A 495 1.06 23.52 -3.53
C TRP A 495 0.20 22.45 -4.18
N THR A 496 -1.06 22.77 -4.43
CA THR A 496 -2.01 21.91 -5.11
C THR A 496 -2.28 22.47 -6.50
N ALA A 497 -2.30 21.59 -7.50
CA ALA A 497 -2.70 21.92 -8.85
C ALA A 497 -3.78 20.98 -9.33
N THR A 498 -4.73 21.49 -10.12
CA THR A 498 -5.57 20.64 -10.94
C THR A 498 -4.76 20.21 -12.16
N VAL A 499 -4.53 18.91 -12.30
CA VAL A 499 -3.88 18.31 -13.47
C VAL A 499 -4.91 17.43 -14.16
N SER A 500 -5.24 17.81 -15.39
CA SER A 500 -6.20 17.10 -16.23
C SER A 500 -7.57 16.86 -15.56
N GLY A 501 -7.97 17.65 -14.56
CA GLY A 501 -9.26 17.58 -13.86
C GLY A 501 -9.25 16.93 -12.48
N SER A 502 -8.09 16.55 -11.95
CA SER A 502 -7.93 16.06 -10.57
C SER A 502 -6.91 16.92 -9.83
N ASP A 503 -7.16 17.20 -8.56
CA ASP A 503 -6.24 17.98 -7.72
C ASP A 503 -5.11 17.07 -7.20
N ARG A 504 -3.86 17.50 -7.39
CA ARG A 504 -2.65 16.83 -6.91
C ARG A 504 -1.86 17.78 -6.02
N GLU A 505 -1.18 17.27 -5.01
CA GLU A 505 -0.38 18.07 -4.06
C GLU A 505 1.12 17.80 -4.26
N SER A 506 1.93 18.86 -4.28
CA SER A 506 3.38 18.74 -4.43
C SER A 506 4.03 18.08 -3.21
N ALA A 507 5.25 17.59 -3.39
CA ALA A 507 6.11 17.23 -2.27
C ALA A 507 6.29 18.40 -1.28
N ARG A 508 6.47 18.06 0.00
CA ARG A 508 6.67 19.01 1.11
C ARG A 508 8.10 19.53 1.09
N GLN A 509 8.27 20.85 1.10
CA GLN A 509 9.56 21.45 1.47
C GLN A 509 9.54 21.87 2.94
N VAL A 510 10.39 21.22 3.74
CA VAL A 510 10.44 21.37 5.20
C VAL A 510 11.53 22.35 5.62
N THR A 511 11.22 23.20 6.60
CA THR A 511 12.22 24.03 7.31
C THR A 511 11.81 24.20 8.78
N ALA A 512 12.72 24.68 9.63
CA ALA A 512 12.48 24.83 11.06
C ALA A 512 12.64 26.27 11.53
N GLY A 513 11.89 26.64 12.57
CA GLY A 513 11.99 27.93 13.20
C GLY A 513 11.42 27.94 14.62
N ARG A 514 11.75 28.99 15.36
CA ARG A 514 11.36 29.18 16.76
C ARG A 514 11.40 30.67 17.11
N VAL A 515 10.52 31.10 18.01
CA VAL A 515 10.56 32.45 18.59
C VAL A 515 10.91 32.37 20.07
N ASP A 516 11.77 33.28 20.51
CA ASP A 516 12.25 33.39 21.90
C ASP A 516 11.75 34.69 22.49
N PHE A 517 10.82 34.63 23.44
CA PHE A 517 10.29 35.81 24.12
C PHE A 517 9.97 35.55 25.60
N ASP A 518 10.34 36.49 26.46
CA ASP A 518 10.12 36.39 27.92
C ASP A 518 8.94 37.26 28.39
N HIS A 519 8.10 37.72 27.46
CA HIS A 519 7.10 38.74 27.72
C HIS A 519 5.69 38.17 27.63
N VAL A 520 4.81 38.68 28.50
CA VAL A 520 3.37 38.45 28.42
C VAL A 520 2.77 39.58 27.60
N PHE A 521 1.93 39.24 26.63
CA PHE A 521 1.17 40.22 25.86
C PHE A 521 -0.28 40.23 26.34
N VAL A 522 -0.85 41.42 26.43
CA VAL A 522 -2.25 41.65 26.80
C VAL A 522 -2.94 42.46 25.72
N HIS A 523 -4.26 42.39 25.68
CA HIS A 523 -5.10 43.22 24.83
C HIS A 523 -6.38 43.62 25.58
N GLU A 524 -7.03 44.68 25.13
CA GLU A 524 -8.32 45.10 25.68
C GLU A 524 -9.43 44.11 25.32
N VAL A 525 -10.37 43.91 26.25
CA VAL A 525 -11.53 43.05 26.01
C VAL A 525 -12.41 43.67 24.93
N GLY A 526 -12.43 43.02 23.76
CA GLY A 526 -13.23 43.45 22.61
C GLY A 526 -12.39 44.07 21.50
N ASP A 527 -11.12 44.37 21.76
CA ASP A 527 -10.15 44.80 20.75
C ASP A 527 -8.92 43.90 20.80
N ALA A 528 -8.92 42.85 19.97
CA ALA A 528 -7.78 41.95 19.84
C ALA A 528 -6.68 42.53 18.91
N GLY A 529 -6.96 43.64 18.23
CA GLY A 529 -5.99 44.32 17.37
C GLY A 529 -5.00 45.15 18.16
N ASP A 530 -5.46 45.77 19.25
CA ASP A 530 -4.65 46.59 20.15
C ASP A 530 -4.03 45.74 21.26
N HIS A 531 -2.81 45.26 21.02
CA HIS A 531 -2.05 44.45 21.97
C HIS A 531 -0.75 45.15 22.33
N HIS A 532 -0.36 45.02 23.60
CA HIS A 532 0.91 45.54 24.09
C HIS A 532 1.55 44.55 25.05
N ARG A 533 2.85 44.74 25.25
CA ARG A 533 3.58 44.02 26.29
C ARG A 533 3.02 44.44 27.66
N ALA A 534 2.61 43.46 28.45
CA ALA A 534 2.12 43.69 29.80
C ALA A 534 3.20 44.41 30.62
N ASP A 535 2.85 45.56 31.17
CA ASP A 535 3.67 46.26 32.15
C ASP A 535 3.36 45.76 33.58
N ASP A 536 4.06 46.32 34.58
CA ASP A 536 3.85 45.94 35.98
C ASP A 536 2.41 46.26 36.45
N ALA A 537 1.76 47.29 35.88
CA ALA A 537 0.40 47.66 36.22
C ALA A 537 -0.62 46.66 35.66
N ASP A 538 -0.44 46.21 34.41
CA ASP A 538 -1.27 45.17 33.79
C ASP A 538 -1.19 43.85 34.57
N LEU A 539 0.02 43.47 34.99
CA LEU A 539 0.25 42.27 35.78
C LEU A 539 -0.36 42.39 37.19
N GLU A 540 -0.34 43.59 37.79
CA GLU A 540 -0.98 43.86 39.08
C GLU A 540 -2.52 43.82 38.98
N VAL A 541 -3.10 44.35 37.90
CA VAL A 541 -4.54 44.27 37.62
C VAL A 541 -4.98 42.81 37.46
N ALA A 542 -4.21 42.00 36.73
CA ALA A 542 -4.45 40.58 36.54
C ALA A 542 -4.38 39.81 37.87
N ARG A 543 -3.42 40.13 38.75
CA ARG A 543 -3.26 39.48 40.07
C ARG A 543 -4.39 39.83 41.03
N ASN A 544 -4.92 41.05 40.97
CA ASN A 544 -5.90 41.56 41.93
C ASN A 544 -7.36 41.19 41.58
N GLY A 545 -7.62 40.55 40.44
CA GLY A 545 -8.95 40.06 40.06
C GLY A 545 -10.00 41.17 39.87
N ARG A 546 -9.56 42.42 39.69
CA ARG A 546 -10.42 43.62 39.54
C ARG A 546 -10.48 44.18 38.12
N GLY A 547 -9.85 43.51 37.15
CA GLY A 547 -9.79 43.96 35.76
C GLY A 547 -11.02 43.55 34.95
N ASP A 548 -12.10 44.33 35.01
CA ASP A 548 -13.16 44.31 33.99
C ASP A 548 -12.64 45.01 32.72
N GLY A 549 -11.69 44.39 31.98
CA GLY A 549 -11.24 45.00 30.72
C GLY A 549 -9.96 44.48 30.06
N ILE A 550 -9.13 43.67 30.73
CA ILE A 550 -7.84 43.20 30.17
C ILE A 550 -7.82 41.67 30.09
N ARG A 551 -7.36 41.11 28.97
CA ARG A 551 -7.15 39.66 28.79
C ARG A 551 -5.75 39.35 28.29
N LEU A 552 -5.26 38.16 28.64
CA LEU A 552 -4.05 37.59 28.04
C LEU A 552 -4.26 37.46 26.54
N ALA A 553 -3.36 38.02 25.74
CA ALA A 553 -3.35 37.82 24.31
C ALA A 553 -3.09 36.35 24.00
N ARG A 554 -4.14 35.69 23.52
CA ARG A 554 -4.04 34.40 22.86
C ARG A 554 -4.46 34.64 21.42
N PRO A 555 -3.63 34.33 20.42
CA PRO A 555 -4.02 34.52 19.04
C PRO A 555 -5.24 33.64 18.73
N ARG A 556 -6.30 34.24 18.18
CA ARG A 556 -7.38 33.51 17.51
C ARG A 556 -7.08 33.52 16.02
N GLY A 557 -6.96 32.34 15.42
CA GLY A 557 -6.93 32.21 13.97
C GLY A 557 -8.34 32.36 13.43
N ASP A 558 -8.68 33.53 12.89
CA ASP A 558 -9.87 33.73 12.07
C ASP A 558 -9.47 34.55 10.84
N ALA A 559 -9.24 33.85 9.72
CA ALA A 559 -9.28 34.45 8.39
C ALA A 559 -10.74 34.67 8.02
N GLY A 560 -11.06 35.86 7.50
CA GLY A 560 -12.41 36.30 7.24
C GLY A 560 -13.21 35.38 6.32
N LEU A 561 -14.37 34.91 6.81
CA LEU A 561 -15.50 34.49 6.00
C LEU A 561 -16.77 35.17 6.55
N GLY A 562 -17.59 35.64 5.62
CA GLY A 562 -18.69 36.58 5.84
C GLY A 562 -19.86 36.07 6.69
N GLN A 563 -20.66 37.05 7.08
CA GLN A 563 -21.79 36.96 8.02
C GLN A 563 -22.94 36.02 7.62
N ALA A 564 -23.62 35.59 8.69
CA ALA A 564 -25.05 35.32 8.85
C ALA A 564 -25.57 33.89 8.57
N HIS A 565 -25.99 33.21 9.64
CA HIS A 565 -27.41 32.91 9.84
C HIS A 565 -27.72 32.62 11.33
N HIS A 566 -28.71 33.36 11.85
CA HIS A 566 -29.41 33.08 13.09
C HIS A 566 -30.12 31.73 13.03
N ALA A 567 -29.89 30.85 14.00
CA ALA A 567 -30.81 29.77 14.35
C ALA A 567 -30.90 29.63 15.87
N GLY A 568 -32.13 29.74 16.38
CA GLY A 568 -32.46 29.82 17.80
C GLY A 568 -32.21 28.54 18.58
N ARG A 569 -31.79 28.71 19.83
CA ARG A 569 -31.65 27.64 20.82
C ARG A 569 -33.01 27.35 21.45
N ALA A 570 -33.55 26.16 21.21
CA ALA A 570 -34.70 25.63 21.96
C ALA A 570 -34.26 25.09 23.33
N ALA A 571 -35.05 25.37 24.36
CA ALA A 571 -34.86 24.91 25.73
C ALA A 571 -35.11 23.40 25.89
N PRO A 572 -34.43 22.71 26.83
CA PRO A 572 -34.76 21.32 27.16
C PRO A 572 -35.93 21.25 28.17
N PRO A 573 -36.84 20.26 28.06
CA PRO A 573 -37.92 20.08 29.01
C PRO A 573 -37.44 19.40 30.30
N ALA A 574 -38.03 19.84 31.40
CA ALA A 574 -37.83 19.34 32.75
C ALA A 574 -38.58 18.01 32.99
N GLY A 575 -37.97 17.11 33.75
CA GLY A 575 -38.73 16.11 34.51
C GLY A 575 -37.99 14.79 34.79
N ALA A 576 -37.90 14.47 36.09
CA ALA A 576 -37.71 13.16 36.74
C ALA A 576 -36.42 12.98 37.58
N PRO A 577 -36.48 12.28 38.73
CA PRO A 577 -36.01 12.86 39.99
C PRO A 577 -34.79 12.20 40.64
N LEU A 578 -34.17 13.01 41.51
CA LEU A 578 -33.08 12.74 42.44
C LEU A 578 -33.23 11.43 43.24
N ARG A 579 -32.26 10.52 43.10
CA ARG A 579 -32.08 9.36 43.99
C ARG A 579 -31.12 9.71 45.13
N ARG A 580 -31.66 9.73 46.35
CA ARG A 580 -30.99 9.99 47.64
C ARG A 580 -29.83 9.01 47.90
N LYS A 581 -28.69 9.58 48.34
CA LYS A 581 -27.65 8.88 49.11
C LYS A 581 -28.21 8.42 50.47
N GLY A 582 -28.01 7.15 50.79
CA GLY A 582 -28.32 6.55 52.09
C GLY A 582 -27.10 5.79 52.63
N ASN A 583 -26.61 6.23 53.78
CA ASN A 583 -25.49 5.74 54.57
C ASN A 583 -25.75 4.38 55.26
N ARG A 584 -24.66 3.79 55.81
CA ARG A 584 -24.50 2.70 56.83
C ARG A 584 -24.21 1.32 56.23
N ARG A 585 -23.31 0.46 56.73
CA ARG A 585 -22.61 0.23 58.02
C ARG A 585 -21.44 -0.75 57.72
N ALA A 586 -20.19 -0.52 58.11
CA ALA A 586 -19.51 -1.02 59.33
C ALA A 586 -19.66 -2.53 59.69
N HIS A 587 -18.58 -3.30 59.53
CA HIS A 587 -18.10 -4.40 60.41
C HIS A 587 -16.64 -4.76 60.02
N ARG A 588 -15.60 -4.44 60.83
CA ARG A 588 -14.86 -5.36 61.73
C ARG A 588 -14.89 -6.83 61.26
N GLY A 589 -13.80 -7.57 61.00
CA GLY A 589 -12.40 -7.50 61.42
C GLY A 589 -12.02 -8.78 62.18
N HIS A 590 -11.11 -9.62 61.65
CA HIS A 590 -10.20 -10.59 62.32
C HIS A 590 -9.47 -11.41 61.22
N ARG A 591 -8.14 -11.38 61.03
CA ARG A 591 -6.95 -11.89 61.80
C ARG A 591 -6.78 -13.43 61.79
N ARG A 592 -5.68 -13.85 61.13
CA ARG A 592 -4.89 -15.12 61.23
C ARG A 592 -5.61 -16.41 60.82
N VAL A 593 -5.02 -17.36 60.10
CA VAL A 593 -3.63 -17.89 60.09
C VAL A 593 -2.97 -17.76 58.73
#